data_AF-A0A3D1DP95-F1
#
_entry.id   AF-A0A3D1DP95-F1
#
_cell.length_a   1.000
_cell.length_b   1.000
_cell.length_c   1.000
_cell.angle_alpha   90.00
_cell.angle_beta   90.00
_cell.angle_gamma   90.00
#
_symmetry.space_group_name_H-M   'P 1'
#
loop_
_entity.id
_entity.type
_entity.pdbx_description
1 polymer ?
#
loop_
_entity_poly.entity_id
_entity_poly.type
_entity_poly.pdbx_seq_one_letter_code
_entity_poly.pdbx_strand_id
1 'polypeptide(L)' 'MLIRHDGAALRVDAPAKLNLFLEVLGKREDGFHELETLMVTISLHDTLRFTEEPTPAIRL' A
#
# COMPACT_ATOMS: atom_id res chain seq x y z
N MET A 1 5.74 -1.57 5.38
CA MET A 1 4.65 -1.37 6.36
C MET A 1 5.25 -1.49 7.75
N LEU A 2 4.77 -0.69 8.70
CA LEU A 2 5.20 -0.76 10.09
C LEU A 2 3.99 -1.12 10.95
N ILE A 3 4.09 -2.24 11.66
CA ILE A 3 2.98 -2.82 12.44
C ILE A 3 3.29 -2.64 13.92
N ARG A 4 2.32 -2.15 14.69
CA ARG A 4 2.42 -1.92 16.13
C ARG A 4 1.15 -2.38 16.83
N HIS A 5 1.28 -2.93 18.02
CA HIS A 5 0.15 -3.22 18.89
C HIS A 5 -0.13 -2.02 19.81
N ASP A 6 -1.39 -1.64 19.93
CA ASP A 6 -1.90 -0.58 20.80
C ASP A 6 -3.07 -1.14 21.64
N GLY A 7 -2.72 -1.76 22.77
CA GLY A 7 -3.67 -2.54 23.57
C GLY A 7 -4.26 -3.70 22.75
N ALA A 8 -5.59 -3.72 22.64
CA ALA A 8 -6.34 -4.72 21.85
C ALA A 8 -6.43 -4.39 20.34
N ALA A 9 -5.87 -3.27 19.90
CA ALA A 9 -5.90 -2.85 18.49
C ALA A 9 -4.55 -3.04 17.80
N LEU A 10 -4.59 -3.32 16.51
CA LEU A 10 -3.42 -3.32 15.63
C LEU A 10 -3.36 -1.99 14.87
N ARG A 11 -2.22 -1.32 14.91
CA ARG A 11 -1.95 -0.13 14.10
C ARG A 11 -0.94 -0.47 13.02
N VAL A 12 -1.24 -0.11 11.78
CA VAL A 12 -0.37 -0.32 10.62
C VAL A 12 -0.16 1.00 9.90
N ASP A 13 1.11 1.41 9.77
CA ASP A 13 1.48 2.52 8.91
C ASP A 13 1.68 1.97 7.48
N ALA A 14 0.96 2.54 6.52
CA ALA A 14 0.96 2.18 5.10
C ALA A 14 1.62 3.30 4.27
N PRO A 15 2.95 3.22 4.00
CA PRO A 15 3.68 4.27 3.33
C PRO A 15 3.22 4.52 1.90
N ALA A 16 3.11 5.80 1.54
CA ALA A 16 2.97 6.22 0.17
C ALA A 16 4.25 5.90 -0.62
N LYS A 17 4.08 5.74 -1.93
CA LYS A 17 5.18 5.54 -2.87
C LYS A 17 5.33 6.73 -3.80
N LEU A 18 6.57 6.98 -4.22
CA LEU A 18 6.92 7.90 -5.29
C LEU A 18 7.58 7.09 -6.42
N ASN A 19 7.24 7.40 -7.67
CA ASN A 19 8.02 6.97 -8.81
C ASN A 19 9.07 8.06 -9.08
N LEU A 20 10.35 7.79 -8.82
CA LEU A 20 11.42 8.78 -9.04
C LEU A 20 11.67 9.04 -10.53
N PHE A 21 11.41 8.03 -11.35
CA PHE A 21 11.19 8.15 -12.77
C PHE A 21 10.10 7.18 -13.20
N LEU A 22 9.47 7.46 -14.34
CA LEU A 22 8.52 6.57 -14.98
C LEU A 22 8.62 6.74 -16.49
N GLU A 23 8.89 5.65 -17.18
CA GLU A 23 8.91 5.56 -18.62
C GLU A 23 7.85 4.56 -19.09
N VAL A 24 7.12 4.95 -20.14
CA VAL A 24 6.12 4.10 -20.79
C VAL A 24 6.76 3.52 -22.04
N LEU A 25 7.09 2.23 -22.01
CA LEU A 25 7.81 1.56 -23.09
C LEU A 25 6.89 1.20 -24.27
N GLY A 26 5.60 1.01 -24.01
CA GLY A 26 4.61 0.72 -25.04
C GLY A 26 3.31 0.17 -24.47
N LYS A 27 2.31 0.04 -25.35
CA LYS A 27 1.03 -0.60 -25.02
C LYS A 27 1.08 -2.08 -25.41
N ARG A 28 0.62 -2.94 -24.51
CA ARG A 28 0.50 -4.39 -24.67
C ARG A 28 -0.83 -4.77 -25.31
N GLU A 29 -0.91 -6.00 -25.81
CA GLU A 29 -2.13 -6.55 -26.44
C GLU A 29 -3.31 -6.69 -25.46
N ASP A 30 -3.04 -6.85 -24.17
CA ASP A 30 -4.04 -6.96 -23.10
C ASP A 30 -4.59 -5.60 -22.61
N GLY A 31 -4.16 -4.50 -23.23
CA GLY A 31 -4.63 -3.15 -22.92
C GLY A 31 -3.84 -2.40 -21.85
N PHE A 32 -2.85 -3.04 -21.21
CA PHE A 32 -1.94 -2.39 -20.25
C PHE A 32 -0.75 -1.73 -20.96
N HIS A 33 0.04 -0.97 -20.21
CA HIS A 33 1.32 -0.43 -20.68
C HIS A 33 2.48 -1.14 -19.99
N GLU A 34 3.52 -1.43 -20.76
CA GLU A 34 4.80 -1.84 -20.21
C GLU A 34 5.51 -0.59 -19.65
N LEU A 35 5.96 -0.66 -18.40
CA LEU A 35 6.54 0.48 -17.68
C LEU A 35 7.94 0.14 -17.16
N GLU A 36 8.86 1.09 -17.29
CA GLU A 36 10.11 1.09 -16.53
C GLU A 36 10.05 2.20 -15.47
N THR A 37 10.31 1.88 -14.21
CA THR A 37 10.18 2.86 -13.12
C THR A 37 11.01 2.46 -11.90
N LEU A 38 11.55 3.45 -11.19
CA LEU A 38 12.10 3.28 -9.84
C LEU A 38 11.11 3.78 -8.80
N MET A 39 10.53 2.84 -8.03
CA MET A 39 9.62 3.15 -6.94
C MET A 39 10.35 3.20 -5.61
N VAL A 40 10.06 4.22 -4.80
CA VAL A 40 10.56 4.35 -3.43
C VAL A 40 9.43 4.67 -2.46
N THR A 41 9.51 4.16 -1.23
CA THR A 41 8.60 4.55 -0.15
C THR A 41 9.06 5.85 0.50
N ILE A 42 8.13 6.70 0.90
CA ILE A 42 8.42 7.94 1.62
C ILE A 42 7.82 7.93 3.03
N SER A 43 8.14 8.93 3.85
CA SER A 43 7.63 9.05 5.21
C SER A 43 6.14 9.41 5.29
N LEU A 44 5.53 9.92 4.21
CA LEU A 44 4.09 10.12 4.13
C LEU A 44 3.38 8.76 4.09
N HIS A 45 2.38 8.56 4.93
CA HIS A 45 1.68 7.29 5.05
C HIS A 45 0.26 7.49 5.59
N ASP A 46 -0.63 6.56 5.24
CA ASP A 46 -1.88 6.37 5.96
C ASP A 46 -1.64 5.55 7.23
N THR A 47 -2.46 5.77 8.26
CA THR A 47 -2.51 4.93 9.45
C THR A 47 -3.79 4.11 9.43
N LEU A 48 -3.66 2.79 9.37
CA LEU A 48 -4.77 1.86 9.49
C LEU A 48 -4.85 1.35 10.94
N ARG A 49 -6.05 1.31 11.51
CA ARG A 49 -6.31 0.72 12.84
C ARG A 49 -7.29 -0.42 12.70
N PHE A 50 -6.95 -1.57 13.26
CA PHE A 50 -7.78 -2.77 13.24
C PHE A 50 -8.09 -3.20 14.67
N THR A 51 -9.29 -3.72 14.86
CA THR A 51 -9.71 -4.43 16.06
C THR A 51 -10.19 -5.80 15.65
N GLU A 52 -9.93 -6.81 16.47
CA GLU A 52 -10.38 -8.17 16.19
C GLU A 52 -11.91 -8.26 16.36
N GLU A 53 -12.56 -8.92 15.41
CA GLU A 53 -13.97 -9.27 15.46
C GLU A 53 -14.11 -10.79 15.62
N PRO A 54 -15.06 -11.30 16.43
CA PRO A 54 -15.23 -12.74 16.64
C PRO A 54 -15.66 -13.51 15.38
N THR A 55 -16.14 -12.79 14.36
CA THR A 55 -16.58 -13.36 13.08
C THR A 55 -15.50 -13.18 12.01
N PRO A 56 -15.34 -14.13 11.07
CA PRO A 56 -14.36 -14.04 9.98
C PRO A 56 -14.83 -13.09 8.86
N ALA A 57 -15.19 -11.85 9.21
CA ALA A 57 -15.66 -10.82 8.29
C ALA A 57 -14.86 -9.53 8.48
N ILE A 58 -14.64 -8.80 7.38
CA ILE A 58 -14.04 -7.46 7.42
C ILE A 58 -15.17 -6.43 7.41
N ARG A 59 -15.15 -5.51 8.37
CA ARG A 59 -16.02 -4.32 8.42
C ARG A 59 -15.14 -3.08 8.31
N LEU A 60 -15.58 -2.11 7.52
CA LEU A 60 -14.90 -0.83 7.27
C LEU A 60 -15.51 0.29 8.12
#